data_AF-A0A2V5SCY7-F1
#
_entry.id   AF-A0A2V5SCY7-F1
#
_cell.length_a   1.000
_cell.length_b   1.000
_cell.length_c   1.000
_cell.angle_alpha   90.00
_cell.angle_beta   90.00
_cell.angle_gamma   90.00
#
_symmetry.space_group_name_H-M   'P 1'
#
loop_
_entity.id
_entity.type
_entity.pdbx_description
1 polymer ?
#
loop_
_entity_poly.entity_id
_entity_poly.type
_entity_poly.pdbx_seq_one_letter_code
_entity_poly.pdbx_strand_id
1 'polypeptide(L)'
;HFGGTQTNGSIVNTVLQNGMLLVTNGPFSTASFSGDASGALTGGAPYSLTQSVALTFSGPGMKSFDAGGNVAVPDGGMTVTLLGLGLAGLAGVGRLRQRLVKA
;
A
#
# COMPACT_ATOMS: atom_id res chain seq x y z
N HIS A 1 14.57 -0.75 -14.37
CA HIS A 1 13.74 0.43 -14.13
C HIS A 1 12.91 0.29 -12.87
N PHE A 2 13.09 1.20 -11.92
CA PHE A 2 12.24 1.41 -10.75
C PHE A 2 11.75 2.85 -10.77
N GLY A 3 10.51 3.09 -10.39
CA GLY A 3 9.98 4.43 -10.25
C GLY A 3 8.67 4.44 -9.47
N GLY A 4 8.30 5.61 -8.98
CA GLY A 4 7.10 5.78 -8.18
C GLY A 4 7.06 7.11 -7.46
N THR A 5 6.21 7.19 -6.44
CA THR A 5 6.13 8.34 -5.56
C THR A 5 6.29 7.98 -4.09
N GLN A 6 7.00 8.80 -3.31
CA GLN A 6 7.11 8.62 -1.86
C GLN A 6 7.27 9.94 -1.10
N THR A 7 6.54 10.09 0.00
CA THR A 7 6.60 11.26 0.87
C THR A 7 7.28 10.88 2.17
N ASN A 8 8.13 11.76 2.73
CA ASN A 8 8.76 11.57 4.05
C ASN A 8 9.44 10.20 4.26
N GLY A 9 10.25 9.76 3.30
CA GLY A 9 10.93 8.48 3.38
C GLY A 9 12.16 8.34 2.49
N SER A 10 12.66 7.11 2.38
CA SER A 10 13.69 6.67 1.45
C SER A 10 13.37 5.29 0.90
N ILE A 11 13.69 5.07 -0.38
CA ILE A 11 13.57 3.77 -1.06
C ILE A 11 14.93 3.32 -1.55
N VAL A 12 15.32 2.09 -1.21
CA VAL A 12 16.53 1.44 -1.73
C VAL A 12 16.15 0.07 -2.30
N ASN A 13 16.59 -0.20 -3.51
CA ASN A 13 16.40 -1.50 -4.16
C ASN A 13 17.77 -2.17 -4.35
N THR A 14 17.97 -3.35 -3.78
CA THR A 14 19.17 -4.16 -3.95
C THR A 14 18.86 -5.43 -4.73
N VAL A 15 19.72 -5.77 -5.68
CA VAL A 15 19.66 -7.02 -6.43
C VAL A 15 20.88 -7.84 -6.06
N LEU A 16 20.65 -9.11 -5.72
CA LEU A 16 21.67 -10.06 -5.36
C LEU A 16 21.65 -11.27 -6.31
N GLN A 17 22.81 -11.85 -6.58
CA GLN A 17 22.96 -13.14 -7.24
C GLN A 17 23.52 -14.16 -6.27
N ASN A 18 22.81 -15.28 -6.05
CA ASN A 18 23.21 -16.31 -5.09
C ASN A 18 23.56 -15.72 -3.70
N GLY A 19 22.92 -14.62 -3.30
CA GLY A 19 23.19 -13.89 -2.06
C GLY A 19 24.32 -12.84 -2.13
N MET A 20 25.05 -12.72 -3.24
CA MET A 20 26.04 -11.65 -3.45
C MET A 20 25.41 -10.42 -4.08
N LEU A 21 25.70 -9.23 -3.55
CA LEU A 21 25.17 -7.97 -4.10
C LEU A 21 25.67 -7.74 -5.53
N LEU A 22 24.75 -7.59 -6.47
CA LEU A 22 25.04 -7.16 -7.84
C LEU A 22 24.93 -5.66 -8.00
N VAL A 23 23.86 -5.06 -7.49
CA VAL A 23 23.62 -3.63 -7.67
C VAL A 23 22.67 -3.08 -6.60
N THR A 24 22.88 -1.82 -6.24
CA THR A 24 22.01 -1.03 -5.38
C THR A 24 21.50 0.18 -6.16
N ASN A 25 20.19 0.41 -6.15
CA ASN A 25 19.54 1.54 -6.78
C ASN A 25 18.80 2.37 -5.72
N GLY A 26 19.13 3.66 -5.60
CA GLY A 26 18.72 4.53 -4.49
C GLY A 26 19.87 4.85 -3.52
N PRO A 27 19.63 5.52 -2.38
CA PRO A 27 18.32 5.88 -1.83
C PRO A 27 17.59 6.97 -2.62
N PHE A 28 16.30 6.76 -2.91
CA PHE A 28 15.42 7.78 -3.49
C PHE A 28 14.66 8.51 -2.37
N SER A 29 14.75 9.84 -2.28
CA SER A 29 14.26 10.63 -1.13
C SER A 29 13.25 11.73 -1.47
N THR A 30 12.55 11.64 -2.61
CA THR A 30 11.66 12.71 -3.11
C THR A 30 10.29 12.19 -3.53
N ALA A 31 9.30 13.10 -3.57
CA ALA A 31 7.91 12.80 -3.92
C ALA A 31 7.77 11.95 -5.16
N SER A 32 8.37 12.31 -6.30
CA SER A 32 8.51 11.44 -7.47
C SER A 32 9.95 10.99 -7.61
N PHE A 33 10.15 9.72 -7.98
CA PHE A 33 11.48 9.16 -8.22
C PHE A 33 11.45 8.15 -9.37
N SER A 34 12.59 8.02 -10.04
CA SER A 34 12.86 6.93 -10.98
C SER A 34 14.36 6.65 -11.00
N GLY A 35 14.74 5.42 -11.35
CA GLY A 35 16.13 5.06 -11.50
C GLY A 35 16.32 3.71 -12.18
N ASP A 36 17.44 3.59 -12.87
CA ASP A 36 17.91 2.38 -13.52
C ASP A 36 19.27 2.00 -13.00
N ALA A 37 19.48 0.70 -12.87
CA ALA A 37 20.77 0.16 -12.49
C ALA A 37 21.00 -1.14 -13.26
N SER A 38 22.24 -1.35 -13.67
CA SER A 38 22.68 -2.55 -14.38
C SER A 38 23.78 -3.21 -13.54
N GLY A 39 23.69 -4.52 -13.38
CA GLY A 39 24.71 -5.33 -12.71
C GLY A 39 25.19 -6.43 -13.66
N ALA A 40 26.50 -6.69 -13.66
CA ALA A 40 27.06 -7.83 -14.37
C ALA A 40 26.88 -9.09 -13.53
N LEU A 41 26.34 -10.16 -14.14
CA LEU A 41 26.23 -11.43 -13.45
C LEU A 41 27.62 -11.94 -13.07
N THR A 42 27.77 -12.33 -11.81
CA THR A 42 29.00 -12.88 -11.25
C THR A 42 28.85 -14.40 -11.15
N GLY A 43 29.30 -15.10 -12.19
CA GLY A 43 29.30 -16.57 -12.25
C GLY A 43 28.45 -17.17 -13.37
N GLY A 44 28.67 -18.46 -13.62
CA GLY A 44 27.93 -19.23 -14.62
C GLY A 44 26.56 -19.70 -14.13
N ALA A 45 25.70 -20.12 -15.06
CA ALA A 45 24.42 -20.74 -14.73
C ALA A 45 24.61 -22.15 -14.10
N PRO A 46 23.69 -22.60 -13.24
CA PRO A 46 22.49 -21.91 -12.78
C PRO A 46 22.78 -20.87 -11.68
N TYR A 47 21.99 -19.80 -11.64
CA TYR A 47 22.05 -18.79 -10.58
C TYR A 47 20.64 -18.38 -10.14
N SER A 48 20.52 -17.90 -8.90
CA SER A 48 19.33 -17.24 -8.39
C SER A 48 19.54 -15.73 -8.37
N LEU A 49 18.52 -14.97 -8.76
CA LEU A 49 18.47 -13.53 -8.57
C LEU A 49 17.44 -13.22 -7.49
N THR A 50 17.88 -12.51 -6.45
CA THR A 50 17.02 -12.04 -5.37
C THR A 50 16.97 -10.53 -5.41
N GLN A 51 15.77 -9.98 -5.36
CA GLN A 51 15.57 -8.54 -5.31
C GLN A 51 14.95 -8.15 -3.97
N SER A 52 15.55 -7.18 -3.30
CA SER A 52 15.12 -6.70 -1.98
C SER A 52 14.88 -5.19 -2.04
N VAL A 53 13.68 -4.76 -1.66
CA VAL A 53 13.32 -3.34 -1.62
C VAL A 53 13.11 -2.93 -0.17
N ALA A 54 13.95 -2.01 0.31
CA ALA A 54 13.83 -1.39 1.62
C ALA A 54 13.10 -0.05 1.49
N LEU A 55 11.95 0.07 2.17
CA LEU A 55 11.22 1.33 2.32
C LEU A 55 11.39 1.84 3.75
N THR A 56 12.01 3.00 3.90
CA THR A 56 12.20 3.68 5.19
C THR A 56 11.32 4.91 5.22
N PHE A 57 10.27 4.92 6.03
CA PHE A 57 9.40 6.11 6.19
C PHE A 57 9.65 6.79 7.53
N SER A 58 9.69 8.12 7.60
CA SER A 58 9.86 8.92 8.83
C SER A 58 8.77 9.98 9.03
N GLY A 59 7.54 9.71 8.58
CA GLY A 59 6.37 10.56 8.84
C GLY A 59 5.41 9.95 9.87
N PRO A 60 4.45 10.75 10.38
CA PRO A 60 3.27 10.21 11.06
C PRO A 60 2.40 9.48 10.03
N GLY A 61 2.08 8.19 10.28
CA GLY A 61 1.26 7.38 9.38
C GLY A 61 1.65 5.91 9.34
N MET A 62 0.79 5.10 8.72
CA MET A 62 0.97 3.66 8.57
C MET A 62 2.17 3.35 7.68
N LYS A 63 3.06 2.47 8.15
CA LYS A 63 4.14 1.89 7.35
C LYS A 63 3.50 0.87 6.42
N SER A 64 3.65 1.02 5.11
CA SER A 64 3.00 0.20 4.07
C SER A 64 3.31 -1.31 4.11
N PHE A 65 4.17 -1.77 5.04
CA PHE A 65 4.50 -3.18 5.27
C PHE A 65 4.31 -3.63 6.72
N ASP A 66 3.65 -2.85 7.57
CA ASP A 66 3.32 -3.34 8.90
C ASP A 66 2.19 -4.38 8.82
N ALA A 67 2.56 -5.63 8.54
CA ALA A 67 1.69 -6.79 8.65
C ALA A 67 1.26 -7.07 10.11
N GLY A 68 1.88 -6.39 11.09
CA GLY A 68 1.50 -6.44 12.51
C GLY A 68 0.56 -5.31 12.92
N GLY A 69 0.45 -4.27 12.11
CA GLY A 69 -0.55 -3.24 12.23
C GLY A 69 -1.87 -3.82 11.76
N ASN A 70 -2.65 -4.35 12.70
CA ASN A 70 -4.01 -4.80 12.47
C ASN A 70 -4.80 -3.60 11.94
N VAL A 71 -4.78 -3.38 10.62
CA VAL A 71 -5.67 -2.45 9.96
C VAL A 71 -7.01 -3.07 10.20
N ALA A 72 -7.77 -2.51 11.14
CA ALA A 72 -9.16 -2.86 11.35
C ALA A 72 -9.93 -2.41 10.11
N VAL A 73 -9.74 -3.12 9.00
CA VAL A 73 -10.64 -3.11 7.87
C VAL A 73 -11.94 -3.62 8.48
N PRO A 74 -13.00 -2.79 8.55
CA PRO A 74 -14.27 -3.25 9.07
C PRO A 74 -14.65 -4.51 8.30
N ASP A 75 -15.04 -5.55 9.03
CA ASP A 75 -15.45 -6.77 8.37
C ASP A 75 -16.57 -6.45 7.38
N GLY A 76 -16.62 -7.20 6.27
CA GLY A 76 -17.60 -6.94 5.20
C GLY A 76 -19.04 -6.97 5.72
N GLY A 77 -19.30 -7.72 6.79
CA GLY A 77 -20.60 -7.80 7.46
C GLY A 77 -21.00 -6.49 8.15
N MET A 78 -20.10 -5.86 8.88
CA MET A 78 -20.27 -4.59 9.59
C MET A 78 -20.49 -3.44 8.61
N THR A 79 -19.83 -3.47 7.46
CA THR A 79 -20.05 -2.49 6.40
C THR A 79 -21.47 -2.62 5.83
N VAL A 80 -21.93 -3.85 5.58
CA VAL A 80 -23.29 -4.13 5.07
C VAL A 80 -24.36 -3.78 6.09
N THR A 81 -24.16 -4.07 7.38
CA THR A 81 -25.12 -3.73 8.43
C THR A 81 -25.22 -2.22 8.65
N LEU A 82 -24.11 -1.49 8.66
CA LEU A 82 -24.11 -0.03 8.74
C LEU A 82 -24.84 0.61 7.55
N LEU A 83 -24.59 0.11 6.34
CA LEU A 83 -25.27 0.57 5.13
C LEU A 83 -26.78 0.25 5.20
N GLY A 84 -27.14 -0.96 5.63
CA GLY A 84 -28.51 -1.40 5.80
C GLY A 84 -29.28 -0.56 6.83
N LEU A 85 -28.67 -0.26 7.98
CA LEU A 85 -29.25 0.60 9.01
C LEU A 85 -29.44 2.04 8.51
N GLY A 86 -28.46 2.59 7.79
CA GLY A 86 -28.57 3.92 7.18
C GLY A 86 -29.72 4.01 6.17
N LEU A 87 -29.86 3.02 5.30
CA LEU A 87 -30.93 2.94 4.30
C LEU A 87 -32.31 2.73 4.96
N ALA A 88 -32.40 1.89 5.98
CA ALA A 88 -33.63 1.66 6.73
C ALA A 88 -34.11 2.92 7.46
N GLY A 89 -33.19 3.65 8.10
CA GLY A 89 -33.49 4.93 8.75
C GLY A 89 -34.02 5.97 7.75
N LEU A 90 -33.38 6.09 6.59
CA LEU A 90 -33.78 7.03 5.54
C LEU A 90 -35.17 6.69 4.97
N ALA A 91 -35.44 5.40 4.75
CA ALA A 91 -36.76 4.93 4.31
C ALA A 91 -37.85 5.18 5.37
N GLY A 92 -37.53 5.01 6.66
CA GLY A 92 -38.42 5.31 7.78
C GLY A 92 -38.82 6.78 7.82
N VAL A 93 -37.85 7.68 7.74
CA VAL A 93 -38.09 9.14 7.71
C VAL A 93 -38.89 9.56 6.48
N GLY A 94 -38.57 8.99 5.32
CA GLY A 94 -39.31 9.26 4.07
C GLY A 94 -40.79 8.88 4.18
N ARG A 95 -41.09 7.71 4.73
CA ARG A 95 -42.47 7.24 4.94
C ARG A 95 -43.22 8.06 5.98
N LEU A 96 -42.55 8.51 7.03
CA LEU A 96 -43.15 9.35 8.06
C LEU A 96 -43.55 10.73 7.49
N ARG A 97 -42.67 11.34 6.69
CA ARG A 97 -42.96 12.60 5.99
C ARG A 97 -44.13 12.48 5.02
N GLN A 98 -44.20 11.39 4.25
CA GLN A 98 -45.31 11.16 3.31
C GLN A 98 -46.67 10.99 4.01
N ARG A 99 -46.70 10.44 5.23
CA ARG A 99 -47.92 10.30 6.02
C ARG A 99 -48.38 11.64 6.60
N LEU A 100 -47.45 12.48 7.05
CA LEU A 100 -47.76 13.81 7.58
C LEU A 100 -48.22 14.79 6.51
N VAL A 101 -47.81 14.62 5.25
CA VAL A 101 -48.26 15.45 4.12
C VAL A 101 -49.67 15.04 3.62
N LYS A 102 -50.15 13.84 3.98
CA LYS A 102 -51.47 13.32 3.58
C LYS A 102 -52.55 13.47 4.66
N ALA A 103 -52.19 13.93 5.86
CA ALA A 103 -53.12 14.26 6.94
C ALA A 103 -53.40 15.76 6.93
#